data_AF-A0A8E0QR74-F1
#
_entry.id   AF-A0A8E0QR74-F1
#
_cell.length_a   1.000
_cell.length_b   1.000
_cell.length_c   1.000
_cell.angle_alpha   90.00
_cell.angle_beta   90.00
_cell.angle_gamma   90.00
#
_symmetry.space_group_name_H-M   'P 1'
#
loop_
_entity.id
_entity.type
_entity.pdbx_description
1 polymer ?
#
loop_
_entity_poly.entity_id
_entity_poly.type
_entity_poly.pdbx_seq_one_letter_code
_entity_poly.pdbx_strand_id
1 'polypeptide(L)'
;MSISHGAKDIFNAIGPFSTEYTTWHTGVASAKADTPIWIKAAGGLELLGNRITKHSPTHRHSMELGAAITVLLASLLGLPVSMTQCITGPVLGAALVNMDLKSINWKQLAKIFLDWVLTLPCAGLICGIIMRMALNVPQWGR
;
A
#
# COMPACT_ATOMS: atom_id res chain seq x y z
N MET A 1 -3.02 13.80 -2.70
CA MET A 1 -2.86 12.33 -2.50
C MET A 1 -2.00 11.59 -3.56
N SER A 2 -1.87 12.08 -4.81
CA SER A 2 -1.25 11.29 -5.90
C SER A 2 0.19 10.81 -5.67
N ILE A 3 1.05 11.65 -5.11
CA ILE A 3 2.48 11.34 -4.90
C ILE A 3 2.65 10.26 -3.81
N SER A 4 1.90 10.39 -2.70
CA SER A 4 1.97 9.43 -1.60
C SER A 4 1.35 8.08 -1.97
N HIS A 5 0.35 8.05 -2.87
CA HIS A 5 -0.24 6.81 -3.35
C HIS A 5 0.73 6.05 -4.27
N GLY A 6 1.29 6.72 -5.28
CA GLY A 6 2.25 6.11 -6.20
C GLY A 6 3.48 5.57 -5.46
N ALA A 7 4.04 6.35 -4.53
CA ALA A 7 5.18 5.92 -3.72
C ALA A 7 4.92 4.59 -3.00
N LYS A 8 3.73 4.37 -2.43
CA LYS A 8 3.43 3.16 -1.68
C LYS A 8 3.24 1.92 -2.57
N ASP A 9 2.62 2.09 -3.73
CA ASP A 9 2.42 0.97 -4.68
C ASP A 9 3.77 0.52 -5.26
N ILE A 10 4.66 1.47 -5.51
CA ILE A 10 6.05 1.25 -5.89
C ILE A 10 6.80 0.46 -4.81
N PHE A 11 6.72 0.86 -3.53
CA PHE A 11 7.39 0.12 -2.44
C PHE A 11 6.87 -1.32 -2.30
N ASN A 12 5.57 -1.54 -2.50
CA ASN A 12 4.96 -2.86 -2.43
C ASN A 12 5.42 -3.78 -3.58
N ALA A 13 5.69 -3.23 -4.77
CA ALA A 13 6.20 -3.98 -5.92
C ALA A 13 7.73 -4.19 -5.88
N ILE A 14 8.49 -3.21 -5.41
CA ILE A 14 9.95 -3.23 -5.38
C ILE A 14 10.49 -4.18 -4.29
N GLY A 15 9.80 -4.32 -3.17
CA GLY A 15 10.25 -5.16 -2.04
C GLY A 15 10.61 -6.60 -2.45
N PRO A 16 9.66 -7.37 -3.01
CA PRO A 16 9.91 -8.74 -3.48
C PRO A 16 11.02 -8.80 -4.53
N PHE A 17 10.97 -7.94 -5.55
CA PHE A 17 11.95 -7.89 -6.64
C PHE A 17 13.38 -7.67 -6.13
N SER A 18 13.55 -6.75 -5.18
CA SER A 18 14.87 -6.46 -4.61
C SER A 18 15.41 -7.60 -3.74
N THR A 19 14.52 -8.36 -3.12
CA THR A 19 14.87 -9.53 -2.29
C THR A 19 15.34 -10.68 -3.18
N GLU A 20 14.67 -10.92 -4.31
CA GLU A 20 15.08 -11.91 -5.32
C GLU A 20 16.44 -11.55 -5.93
N TYR A 21 16.63 -10.28 -6.33
CA TYR A 21 17.89 -9.80 -6.90
C TYR A 21 19.07 -9.94 -5.93
N THR A 22 18.89 -9.55 -4.67
CA THR A 22 19.96 -9.68 -3.66
C THR A 22 20.25 -11.14 -3.32
N THR A 23 19.23 -12.00 -3.24
CA THR A 23 19.39 -13.45 -3.04
C THR A 23 20.17 -14.09 -4.19
N TRP A 24 19.93 -13.68 -5.44
CA TRP A 24 20.68 -14.19 -6.60
C TRP A 24 22.17 -13.86 -6.55
N HIS A 25 22.53 -12.67 -6.07
CA HIS A 25 23.92 -12.21 -6.02
C HIS A 25 24.71 -12.65 -4.78
N THR A 26 24.06 -12.73 -3.61
CA THR A 26 24.75 -13.00 -2.34
C THR A 26 24.47 -14.37 -1.74
N GLY A 27 23.47 -15.10 -2.25
CA GLY A 27 23.11 -16.44 -1.76
C GLY A 27 22.56 -16.48 -0.33
N VAL A 28 22.40 -15.33 0.33
CA VAL A 28 21.87 -15.19 1.69
C VAL A 28 20.57 -14.39 1.68
N ALA A 29 19.51 -14.94 2.26
CA ALA A 29 18.25 -14.26 2.47
C ALA A 29 18.37 -13.27 3.66
N SER A 30 18.98 -12.11 3.41
CA SER A 30 19.12 -11.06 4.43
C SER A 30 17.93 -10.11 4.38
N ALA A 31 17.28 -9.87 5.53
CA ALA A 31 16.12 -8.98 5.67
C ALA A 31 16.42 -7.50 5.39
N LYS A 32 17.71 -7.14 5.23
CA LYS A 32 18.17 -5.81 4.82
C LYS A 32 18.84 -5.92 3.45
N ALA A 33 18.03 -5.74 2.40
CA ALA A 33 18.54 -5.59 1.05
C ALA A 33 18.99 -4.14 0.83
N ASP A 34 20.29 -3.91 0.62
CA ASP A 34 20.80 -2.64 0.11
C ASP A 34 20.31 -2.49 -1.33
N THR A 35 19.12 -1.90 -1.45
CA THR A 35 18.44 -1.73 -2.73
C THR A 35 19.14 -0.64 -3.54
N PRO A 36 19.60 -0.95 -4.78
CA PRO A 36 20.38 -0.01 -5.58
C PRO A 36 19.57 1.23 -5.95
N ILE A 37 20.25 2.38 -6.05
CA ILE A 37 19.63 3.71 -6.17
C ILE A 37 18.69 3.82 -7.40
N TRP A 38 18.96 3.06 -8.46
CA TRP A 38 18.18 3.09 -9.71
C TRP A 38 16.79 2.46 -9.54
N ILE A 39 16.65 1.44 -8.68
CA ILE A 39 15.35 0.84 -8.36
C ILE A 39 14.50 1.83 -7.56
N LYS A 40 15.13 2.56 -6.62
CA LYS A 40 14.47 3.64 -5.87
C LYS A 40 14.09 4.82 -6.77
N ALA A 41 14.94 5.16 -7.75
CA ALA A 41 14.74 6.28 -8.66
C ALA A 41 13.70 6.00 -9.76
N ALA A 42 13.62 4.77 -10.27
CA ALA A 42 12.61 4.37 -11.26
C ALA A 42 11.19 4.55 -10.72
N GLY A 43 10.96 4.25 -9.44
CA GLY A 43 9.71 4.57 -8.77
C GLY A 43 9.46 6.08 -8.58
N GLY A 44 10.53 6.86 -8.37
CA GLY A 44 10.41 8.31 -8.21
C GLY A 44 9.92 9.05 -9.45
N LEU A 45 10.17 8.53 -10.66
CA LEU A 45 9.85 9.21 -11.92
C LEU A 45 8.36 9.10 -12.29
N GLU A 46 7.63 8.12 -11.75
CA GLU A 46 6.18 7.95 -11.95
C GLU A 46 5.32 8.89 -11.07
N LEU A 47 5.94 9.71 -10.22
CA LEU A 47 5.24 10.57 -9.25
C LEU A 47 4.58 11.82 -9.87
N LEU A 48 4.64 12.02 -11.18
CA LEU A 48 3.90 13.06 -11.90
C LEU A 48 2.51 12.58 -12.32
N GLY A 49 1.71 12.18 -11.33
CA GLY A 49 0.29 11.85 -11.50
C GLY A 49 -0.58 13.11 -11.57
N ASN A 50 -0.98 13.45 -12.79
CA ASN A 50 -1.81 14.60 -13.14
C ASN A 50 -3.24 14.53 -12.57
N ARG A 51 -3.75 15.73 -12.30
CA ARG A 51 -5.09 16.16 -11.87
C ARG A 51 -6.27 15.22 -12.15
N ILE A 52 -6.95 14.73 -11.10
CA ILE A 52 -8.33 14.19 -11.22
C ILE A 52 -9.25 14.68 -10.06
N THR A 53 -9.91 15.80 -10.33
CA THR A 53 -11.34 16.14 -10.08
C THR A 53 -12.00 16.29 -8.68
N LYS A 54 -12.83 17.35 -8.60
CA LYS A 54 -14.21 17.50 -8.08
C LYS A 54 -14.59 16.88 -6.71
N HIS A 55 -14.36 17.64 -5.64
CA HIS A 55 -15.18 17.79 -4.42
C HIS A 55 -14.84 19.17 -3.86
N SER A 56 -15.71 19.74 -3.02
CA SER A 56 -15.50 21.06 -2.41
C SER A 56 -14.08 21.15 -1.81
N PRO A 57 -13.24 22.14 -2.22
CA PRO A 57 -11.80 22.13 -1.98
C PRO A 57 -11.39 22.05 -0.50
N THR A 58 -12.21 22.64 0.38
CA THR A 58 -11.86 22.86 1.79
C THR A 58 -11.87 21.58 2.61
N HIS A 59 -12.92 20.76 2.50
CA HIS A 59 -13.01 19.52 3.29
C HIS A 59 -12.00 18.46 2.81
N ARG A 60 -11.77 18.38 1.49
CA ARG A 60 -10.82 17.44 0.91
C ARG A 60 -9.38 17.74 1.36
N HIS A 61 -8.98 19.00 1.40
CA HIS A 61 -7.64 19.38 1.81
C HIS A 61 -7.34 18.94 3.26
N SER A 62 -8.28 19.15 4.19
CA SER A 62 -8.14 18.71 5.58
C SER A 62 -8.06 17.19 5.71
N MET A 63 -8.86 16.45 4.95
CA MET A 63 -8.85 14.98 4.94
C MET A 63 -7.53 14.43 4.37
N GLU A 64 -7.03 15.02 3.28
CA GLU A 64 -5.74 14.64 2.69
C GLU A 64 -4.56 14.99 3.60
N LEU A 65 -4.59 16.14 4.29
CA LEU A 65 -3.56 16.50 5.28
C LEU A 65 -3.56 15.52 6.46
N GLY A 66 -4.73 15.16 6.99
CA GLY A 66 -4.83 14.15 8.06
C GLY A 66 -4.27 12.79 7.64
N ALA A 67 -4.55 12.37 6.40
CA ALA A 67 -3.99 11.15 5.84
C ALA A 67 -2.46 11.27 5.62
N ALA A 68 -1.98 12.40 5.12
CA ALA A 68 -0.55 12.63 4.89
C ALA A 68 0.24 12.62 6.21
N ILE A 69 -0.27 13.26 7.26
CA ILE A 69 0.37 13.29 8.59
C ILE A 69 0.44 11.88 9.17
N THR A 70 -0.63 11.10 9.10
CA THR A 70 -0.64 9.72 9.61
C THR A 70 0.33 8.83 8.83
N VAL A 71 0.42 8.97 7.51
CA VAL A 71 1.38 8.24 6.67
C VAL A 71 2.83 8.66 6.99
N LEU A 72 3.09 9.96 7.17
CA LEU A 72 4.40 10.48 7.57
C LEU A 72 4.84 9.91 8.91
N LEU A 73 3.96 9.93 9.91
CA LEU A 73 4.24 9.37 11.24
C LEU A 73 4.51 7.86 11.17
N ALA A 74 3.68 7.11 10.43
CA ALA A 74 3.90 5.68 10.24
C ALA A 74 5.21 5.38 9.52
N SER A 75 5.57 6.19 8.53
CA SER A 75 6.83 6.05 7.79
C SER A 75 8.04 6.33 8.70
N LEU A 76 7.94 7.32 9.58
CA LEU A 76 8.98 7.61 10.58
C LEU A 76 9.17 6.46 11.56
N LEU A 77 8.10 5.74 11.89
CA LEU A 77 8.13 4.55 12.73
C LEU A 77 8.53 3.27 11.97
N GLY A 78 8.74 3.35 10.66
CA GLY A 78 9.07 2.19 9.82
C GLY A 78 7.95 1.15 9.70
N LEU A 79 6.70 1.53 10.01
CA LEU A 79 5.57 0.61 10.00
C LEU A 79 4.91 0.58 8.60
N PRO A 80 4.68 -0.61 8.02
CA PRO A 80 3.94 -0.73 6.77
C PRO A 80 2.46 -0.43 7.03
N VAL A 81 1.99 0.73 6.56
CA VAL A 81 0.58 1.15 6.72
C VAL A 81 -0.19 1.09 5.41
N SER A 82 -1.51 0.86 5.52
CA SER A 82 -2.42 0.89 4.38
C SER A 82 -2.98 2.30 4.14
N MET A 83 -2.87 2.78 2.90
CA MET A 83 -3.35 4.12 2.52
C MET A 83 -4.87 4.22 2.58
N THR A 84 -5.58 3.09 2.37
CA THR A 84 -7.04 3.03 2.53
C THR A 84 -7.44 3.27 3.98
N GLN A 85 -6.67 2.77 4.95
CA GLN A 85 -6.92 3.04 6.37
C GLN A 85 -6.54 4.47 6.75
N CYS A 86 -5.40 4.97 6.24
CA CYS A 86 -4.95 6.34 6.50
C CYS A 86 -5.93 7.40 5.97
N ILE A 87 -6.67 7.15 4.87
CA ILE A 87 -7.69 8.08 4.37
C ILE A 87 -9.08 7.87 4.99
N THR A 88 -9.45 6.63 5.33
CA THR A 88 -10.77 6.33 5.92
C THR A 88 -10.95 6.98 7.30
N GLY A 89 -9.88 7.06 8.10
CA GLY A 89 -9.91 7.74 9.41
C GLY A 89 -10.27 9.23 9.32
N PRO A 90 -9.53 10.05 8.55
CA PRO A 90 -9.86 11.46 8.31
C PRO A 90 -11.23 11.67 7.65
N VAL A 91 -11.70 10.75 6.80
CA VAL A 91 -13.06 10.79 6.22
C VAL A 91 -14.12 10.66 7.31
N LEU A 92 -14.00 9.67 8.18
CA LEU A 92 -14.88 9.47 9.33
C LEU A 92 -14.81 10.64 10.32
N GLY A 93 -13.62 11.16 10.59
CA GLY A 93 -13.40 12.32 11.45
C GLY A 93 -14.05 13.60 10.92
N ALA A 94 -13.92 13.86 9.62
CA ALA A 94 -14.60 14.99 8.99
C ALA A 94 -16.13 14.85 9.05
N ALA A 95 -16.67 13.63 8.87
CA ALA A 95 -18.10 13.39 8.97
C ALA A 95 -18.65 13.52 10.41
N LEU A 96 -17.85 13.13 11.41
CA LEU A 96 -18.14 13.34 12.84
C LEU A 96 -18.25 14.84 13.18
N VAL A 97 -17.29 15.65 12.72
CA VAL A 97 -17.26 17.11 13.00
C VAL A 97 -18.43 17.85 12.36
N ASN A 98 -18.88 17.41 11.18
CA ASN A 98 -20.03 18.00 10.50
C ASN A 98 -21.39 17.53 11.06
N MET A 99 -21.41 16.69 12.11
CA MET A 99 -22.60 16.01 12.66
C MET A 99 -23.41 15.21 11.61
N ASP A 100 -22.81 14.93 10.45
CA ASP A 100 -23.47 14.29 9.31
C ASP A 100 -23.22 12.78 9.27
N LEU A 101 -23.26 12.15 10.45
CA LEU A 101 -23.08 10.70 10.61
C LEU A 101 -24.18 9.87 9.93
N LYS A 102 -25.35 10.48 9.69
CA LYS A 102 -26.47 9.84 8.97
C LYS A 102 -26.25 9.79 7.46
N SER A 103 -25.50 10.73 6.89
CA SER A 103 -25.16 10.73 5.46
C SER A 103 -24.05 9.72 5.13
N ILE A 104 -23.33 9.22 6.13
CA ILE A 104 -22.33 8.16 5.94
C ILE A 104 -23.03 6.87 5.52
N ASN A 105 -22.63 6.33 4.36
CA ASN A 105 -23.07 5.03 3.92
C ASN A 105 -22.37 3.92 4.72
N TRP A 106 -22.91 3.59 5.89
CA TRP A 106 -22.39 2.55 6.79
C TRP A 106 -22.24 1.18 6.11
N LYS A 107 -23.09 0.87 5.11
CA LYS A 107 -22.95 -0.36 4.31
C LYS A 107 -21.68 -0.35 3.47
N GLN A 108 -21.32 0.80 2.91
CA GLN A 108 -20.10 0.96 2.12
C GLN A 108 -18.86 0.89 3.02
N LEU A 109 -18.91 1.50 4.20
CA LEU A 109 -17.83 1.39 5.19
C LEU A 109 -17.63 -0.05 5.63
N ALA A 110 -18.70 -0.79 5.95
CA ALA A 110 -18.64 -2.20 6.32
C ALA A 110 -18.05 -3.08 5.21
N LYS A 111 -18.37 -2.80 3.93
CA LYS A 111 -17.75 -3.48 2.78
C LYS A 111 -16.24 -3.23 2.72
N ILE A 112 -15.79 -1.99 2.92
CA ILE A 112 -14.36 -1.65 2.94
C ILE A 112 -13.62 -2.43 4.04
N PHE A 113 -14.21 -2.52 5.24
CA PHE A 113 -13.65 -3.32 6.33
C PHE A 113 -13.61 -4.82 6.00
N LEU A 114 -14.68 -5.35 5.39
CA LEU A 114 -14.73 -6.74 4.96
C LEU A 114 -13.66 -7.02 3.90
N ASP A 115 -13.46 -6.12 2.95
CA ASP A 115 -12.43 -6.23 1.91
C ASP A 115 -11.01 -6.25 2.52
N TRP A 116 -10.74 -5.48 3.56
CA TRP A 116 -9.44 -5.53 4.25
C TRP A 116 -9.15 -6.89 4.89
N VAL A 117 -10.18 -7.50 5.50
CA VAL A 117 -10.02 -8.82 6.13
C VAL A 117 -9.96 -9.91 5.07
N LEU A 118 -10.72 -9.81 3.98
CA LEU A 118 -10.81 -10.82 2.93
C LEU A 118 -9.60 -10.81 1.99
N THR A 119 -8.98 -9.66 1.76
CA THR A 119 -7.79 -9.54 0.90
C THR A 119 -6.58 -10.28 1.46
N LEU A 120 -6.39 -10.33 2.78
CA LEU A 120 -5.31 -11.05 3.45
C LEU A 120 -5.30 -12.58 3.19
N PRO A 121 -6.38 -13.33 3.47
CA PRO A 121 -6.44 -14.77 3.20
C PRO A 121 -6.44 -15.06 1.71
N CYS A 122 -7.12 -14.26 0.88
CA CYS A 122 -7.11 -14.47 -0.57
C CYS A 122 -5.69 -14.32 -1.15
N ALA A 123 -4.97 -13.26 -0.78
CA ALA A 123 -3.58 -13.07 -1.22
C ALA A 123 -2.66 -14.18 -0.69
N GLY A 124 -2.80 -14.56 0.58
CA GLY A 124 -2.03 -15.64 1.19
C GLY A 124 -2.27 -17.00 0.54
N LEU A 125 -3.52 -17.34 0.23
CA LEU A 125 -3.89 -18.58 -0.44
C LEU A 125 -3.34 -18.64 -1.87
N ILE A 126 -3.50 -17.56 -2.65
CA ILE A 126 -3.00 -17.50 -4.02
C ILE A 126 -1.46 -17.64 -4.03
N CYS A 127 -0.75 -16.89 -3.18
CA CYS A 127 0.70 -16.99 -3.05
C CYS A 127 1.13 -18.39 -2.60
N GLY A 128 0.46 -18.97 -1.61
CA GLY A 128 0.74 -20.32 -1.12
C GLY A 128 0.52 -21.42 -2.16
N ILE A 129 -0.53 -21.31 -2.98
CA ILE A 129 -0.80 -22.24 -4.08
C ILE A 129 0.30 -22.14 -5.15
N ILE A 130 0.68 -20.92 -5.54
CA ILE A 130 1.74 -20.69 -6.53
C ILE A 130 3.08 -21.25 -6.02
N MET A 131 3.42 -20.99 -4.76
CA MET A 131 4.64 -21.54 -4.14
C MET A 131 4.63 -23.08 -4.12
N ARG A 132 3.49 -23.70 -3.79
CA ARG A 132 3.34 -25.16 -3.83
C ARG A 132 3.53 -25.71 -5.24
N MET A 133 3.02 -25.04 -6.27
CA MET A 133 3.21 -25.44 -7.66
C MET A 133 4.69 -25.30 -8.07
N ALA A 134 5.35 -24.21 -7.69
CA ALA A 134 6.76 -23.98 -7.99
C ALA A 134 7.67 -25.05 -7.36
N LEU A 135 7.37 -25.51 -6.14
CA LEU A 135 8.12 -26.59 -5.49
C LEU A 135 7.92 -27.97 -6.17
N ASN A 136 6.79 -28.17 -6.87
CA ASN A 136 6.48 -29.40 -7.60
C ASN A 136 6.93 -29.36 -9.07
N VAL A 137 7.58 -28.27 -9.53
CA VAL A 137 8.11 -28.23 -10.89
C VAL A 137 9.26 -29.24 -11.02
N PRO A 138 9.29 -30.06 -12.09
CA PRO A 138 10.40 -30.98 -12.32
C PRO A 138 11.69 -30.18 -12.48
N GLN A 139 12.61 -30.39 -11.55
CA GLN A 139 13.95 -29.81 -11.55
C GLN A 139 14.77 -30.61 -12.55
N TRP A 140 14.99 -30.04 -13.75
CA TRP A 140 15.85 -30.62 -14.77
C TRP A 140 17.30 -30.55 -14.27
N GLY A 141 17.84 -31.66 -13.78
CA GLY A 141 19.22 -31.71 -13.29
C GLY A 141 19.51 -32.59 -12.07
N ARG A 142 18.64 -33.52 -11.69
CA ARG A 142 19.04 -34.72 -10.92
C ARG A 142 19.11 -35.92 -11.85
#